data_AF-A0A7X4KPI3-F1
#
_entry.id   AF-A0A7X4KPI3-F1
#
_cell.length_a   1.000
_cell.length_b   1.000
_cell.length_c   1.000
_cell.angle_alpha   90.00
_cell.angle_beta   90.00
_cell.angle_gamma   90.00
#
_symmetry.space_group_name_H-M   'P 1'
#
loop_
_entity.id
_entity.type
_entity.pdbx_description
1 polymer ?
#
loop_
_entity_poly.entity_id
_entity_poly.type
_entity_poly.pdbx_seq_one_letter_code
_entity_poly.pdbx_strand_id
1 'polypeptide(L)'
;MTAEIDSHARRVGLFLNLAGERRGEFQASCGELFNRLLLTETFDGATAMLARQPVDLLVLDLDGFDDSGDLSAASALVRARQGAPVLVLCPYGNTAWLPELMAAGPLTYRISPLLSEDLQQSVSQALTAPLDAAAAQQQALLDKEKELRDLLAIQRGVQRALTGMDELGTMAARICTALCSFPGVRHAALFHMQERGNLVLAAQEARNHLDMARLLQRSERLLQSPLSDTFPPLMAVGSGDMVLLDAPEKAGDPELAMQLHDKGVRMVLALPLRSEAGGPVQGAVSLMFDRHIAFSREQFSGLGSLAQFISFGLAMSELKHQNDALAGKLTQITTVDALTGAVNRRHGEAELDNEIRRARRYGMPLGVIAFDIDNFRSVNDIYGYPCGDQALRTVAQTVLSRLRTSDQLVRMRGEEFLIIATHTAAIDALKLAEKLRETIATTELPGCEMVTISLGVAQAGPEEGASTLLERLDAALHRAKRAGRNCVELAMAS
;
A
#
# COMPACT_ATOMS: atom_id res chain seq x y z
N MET A 1 -23.58 -4.82 56.92
CA MET A 1 -23.85 -3.46 57.44
C MET A 1 -22.76 -2.92 58.36
N THR A 2 -22.19 -3.67 59.32
CA THR A 2 -21.12 -3.13 60.21
C THR A 2 -19.71 -3.09 59.59
N ALA A 3 -19.41 -3.89 58.56
CA ALA A 3 -18.10 -3.88 57.87
C ALA A 3 -17.95 -2.78 56.79
N GLU A 4 -19.05 -2.34 56.17
CA GLU A 4 -19.03 -1.29 55.12
C GLU A 4 -18.79 0.10 55.71
N ILE A 5 -19.35 0.37 56.89
CA ILE A 5 -19.21 1.65 57.62
C ILE A 5 -17.76 1.86 58.09
N ASP A 6 -17.04 0.79 58.45
CA ASP A 6 -15.63 0.86 58.88
C ASP A 6 -14.66 1.03 57.70
N SER A 7 -15.05 0.59 56.49
CA SER A 7 -14.24 0.73 55.27
C SER A 7 -14.14 2.17 54.75
N HIS A 8 -15.17 3.01 54.98
CA HIS A 8 -15.16 4.41 54.56
C HIS A 8 -14.28 5.30 55.45
N ALA A 9 -14.07 4.91 56.72
CA ALA A 9 -13.34 5.70 57.71
C ALA A 9 -11.82 5.79 57.46
N ARG A 10 -11.25 5.02 56.52
CA ARG A 10 -9.80 4.99 56.24
C ARG A 10 -9.40 5.34 54.81
N ARG A 11 -10.34 5.64 53.90
CA ARG A 11 -10.02 5.82 52.47
C ARG A 11 -9.19 7.08 52.22
N VAL A 12 -7.93 6.91 51.84
CA VAL A 12 -7.01 7.96 51.41
C VAL A 12 -6.85 7.91 49.89
N GLY A 13 -7.29 8.95 49.21
CA GLY A 13 -7.07 9.13 47.77
C GLY A 13 -5.89 10.06 47.49
N LEU A 14 -5.18 9.82 46.40
CA LEU A 14 -4.21 10.77 45.84
C LEU A 14 -4.61 11.10 44.41
N PHE A 15 -4.89 12.37 44.13
CA PHE A 15 -5.20 12.88 42.80
C PHE A 15 -4.09 13.81 42.33
N LEU A 16 -3.55 13.52 41.14
CA LEU A 16 -2.56 14.34 40.47
C LEU A 16 -3.12 14.89 39.15
N ASN A 17 -3.03 16.21 38.99
CA ASN A 17 -3.25 16.93 37.74
C ASN A 17 -2.45 18.25 37.82
N LEU A 18 -1.85 18.70 36.72
CA LEU A 18 -1.04 19.94 36.67
C LEU A 18 -1.89 21.22 36.81
N ALA A 19 -3.14 21.20 36.34
CA ALA A 19 -4.08 22.32 36.38
C ALA A 19 -4.89 22.40 37.69
N GLY A 20 -4.95 23.59 38.29
CA GLY A 20 -5.66 23.85 39.55
C GLY A 20 -7.18 23.68 39.46
N GLU A 21 -7.78 24.06 38.33
CA GLU A 21 -9.20 23.95 38.07
C GLU A 21 -9.66 22.48 38.13
N ARG A 22 -8.97 21.60 37.40
CA ARG A 22 -9.20 20.14 37.39
C ARG A 22 -9.15 19.53 38.80
N ARG A 23 -8.19 19.96 39.63
CA ARG A 23 -8.10 19.51 41.03
C ARG A 23 -9.32 19.94 41.85
N GLY A 24 -9.82 21.17 41.63
CA GLY A 24 -11.05 21.67 42.25
C GLY A 24 -12.29 20.90 41.80
N GLU A 25 -12.43 20.64 40.50
CA GLU A 25 -13.54 19.86 39.93
C GLU A 25 -13.57 18.42 40.47
N PHE A 26 -12.41 17.77 40.54
CA PHE A 26 -12.29 16.42 41.08
C PHE A 26 -12.62 16.39 42.58
N GLN A 27 -12.15 17.36 43.36
CA GLN A 27 -12.49 17.48 44.78
C GLN A 27 -14.00 17.69 44.98
N ALA A 28 -14.63 18.53 44.17
CA ALA A 28 -16.07 18.78 44.24
C ALA A 28 -16.90 17.55 43.86
N SER A 29 -16.46 16.79 42.85
CA SER A 29 -17.19 15.63 42.36
C SER A 29 -16.94 14.38 43.19
N CYS A 30 -15.69 14.08 43.57
CA CYS A 30 -15.30 12.80 44.14
C CYS A 30 -14.81 12.90 45.60
N GLY A 31 -14.72 14.10 46.18
CA GLY A 31 -14.15 14.30 47.51
C GLY A 31 -14.83 13.48 48.61
N GLU A 32 -16.15 13.35 48.57
CA GLU A 32 -16.94 12.60 49.56
C GLU A 32 -16.69 11.08 49.53
N LEU A 33 -16.10 10.55 48.45
CA LEU A 33 -15.75 9.13 48.34
C LEU A 33 -14.52 8.75 49.21
N PHE A 34 -13.76 9.76 49.67
CA PHE A 34 -12.56 9.60 50.46
C PHE A 34 -12.72 10.23 51.85
N ASN A 35 -12.16 9.59 52.87
CA ASN A 35 -12.00 10.26 54.18
C ASN A 35 -10.94 11.36 54.09
N ARG A 36 -9.90 11.14 53.28
CA ARG A 36 -8.86 12.13 53.01
C ARG A 36 -8.45 12.08 51.55
N LEU A 37 -8.64 13.19 50.83
CA LEU A 37 -8.18 13.33 49.46
C LEU A 37 -6.95 14.25 49.42
N LEU A 38 -5.84 13.72 48.94
CA LEU A 38 -4.60 14.47 48.71
C LEU A 38 -4.60 14.96 47.26
N LEU A 39 -4.40 16.26 47.07
CA LEU A 39 -4.30 16.89 45.76
C LEU A 39 -2.87 17.38 45.57
N THR A 40 -2.29 17.14 44.40
CA THR A 40 -0.95 17.62 44.06
C THR A 40 -0.86 18.02 42.60
N GLU A 41 0.02 18.98 42.32
CA GLU A 41 0.29 19.51 40.99
C GLU A 41 1.64 19.10 40.42
N THR A 42 2.44 18.37 41.21
CA THR A 42 3.77 17.91 40.80
C THR A 42 3.96 16.42 41.06
N PHE A 43 4.74 15.77 40.19
CA PHE A 43 5.14 14.36 40.34
C PHE A 43 6.00 14.13 41.58
N ASP A 44 6.91 15.04 41.91
CA ASP A 44 7.72 14.97 43.13
C ASP A 44 6.84 15.06 44.39
N GLY A 45 5.83 15.94 44.37
CA GLY A 45 4.84 16.06 45.43
C GLY A 45 4.07 14.75 45.62
N ALA A 46 3.57 14.16 44.53
CA ALA A 46 2.89 12.86 44.57
C ALA A 46 3.78 11.75 45.13
N THR A 47 5.02 11.67 44.68
CA THR A 47 6.00 10.67 45.13
C THR A 47 6.29 10.82 46.62
N ALA A 48 6.48 12.05 47.10
CA ALA A 48 6.68 12.34 48.51
C ALA A 48 5.45 11.97 49.36
N MET A 49 4.23 12.15 48.84
CA MET A 49 2.99 11.76 49.52
C MET A 49 2.85 10.24 49.62
N LEU A 50 3.10 9.50 48.54
CA LEU A 50 3.10 8.03 48.53
C LEU A 50 4.15 7.44 49.47
N ALA A 51 5.30 8.10 49.62
CA ALA A 51 6.35 7.66 50.54
C ALA A 51 5.99 7.89 52.02
N ARG A 52 5.10 8.84 52.32
CA ARG A 52 4.70 9.21 53.69
C ARG A 52 3.58 8.34 54.25
N GLN A 53 2.65 7.89 53.42
CA GLN A 53 1.51 7.07 53.84
C GLN A 53 0.96 6.24 52.67
N PRO A 54 0.38 5.05 52.95
CA PRO A 54 -0.34 4.29 51.93
C PRO A 54 -1.58 5.06 51.47
N VAL A 55 -1.94 4.85 50.20
CA VAL A 55 -3.18 5.36 49.60
C VAL A 55 -4.02 4.20 49.11
N ASP A 56 -5.33 4.34 49.18
CA ASP A 56 -6.30 3.33 48.72
C ASP A 56 -6.61 3.45 47.22
N LEU A 57 -6.32 4.62 46.62
CA LEU A 57 -6.42 4.84 45.19
C LEU A 57 -5.52 5.99 44.75
N LEU A 58 -4.73 5.73 43.71
CA LEU A 58 -4.00 6.76 42.95
C LEU A 58 -4.80 7.10 41.68
N VAL A 59 -5.20 8.35 41.53
CA VAL A 59 -5.84 8.88 40.33
C VAL A 59 -4.87 9.79 39.59
N LEU A 60 -4.55 9.42 38.34
CA LEU A 60 -3.70 10.20 37.45
C LEU A 60 -4.58 10.80 36.36
N ASP A 61 -4.75 12.11 36.36
CA ASP A 61 -5.43 12.81 35.27
C ASP A 61 -4.38 13.40 34.33
N LEU A 62 -4.32 12.83 33.11
CA LEU A 62 -3.33 13.19 32.10
C LEU A 62 -3.70 14.47 31.34
N ASP A 63 -4.83 15.09 31.66
CA ASP A 63 -5.22 16.36 31.07
C ASP A 63 -4.18 17.45 31.36
N GLY A 64 -3.67 18.08 30.30
CA GLY A 64 -2.59 19.07 30.35
C GLY A 64 -1.17 18.51 30.30
N PHE A 65 -0.98 17.19 30.12
CA PHE A 65 0.35 16.59 29.96
C PHE A 65 0.67 16.50 28.47
N ASP A 66 1.86 16.95 28.06
CA ASP A 66 2.15 17.17 26.65
C ASP A 66 3.48 16.58 26.15
N ASP A 67 4.35 16.07 27.04
CA ASP A 67 5.67 15.57 26.65
C ASP A 67 6.04 14.16 27.16
N SER A 68 7.16 13.65 26.65
CA SER A 68 7.70 12.34 27.04
C SER A 68 8.31 12.33 28.45
N GLY A 69 8.65 13.50 28.99
CA GLY A 69 9.09 13.68 30.36
C GLY A 69 7.96 13.39 31.34
N ASP A 70 6.77 13.95 31.10
CA ASP A 70 5.55 13.74 31.86
C ASP A 70 5.13 12.26 31.86
N LEU A 71 5.21 11.60 30.70
CA LEU A 71 4.94 10.16 30.59
C LEU A 71 5.91 9.31 31.44
N SER A 72 7.20 9.64 31.38
CA SER A 72 8.23 8.96 32.18
C SER A 72 8.00 9.15 33.69
N ALA A 73 7.66 10.37 34.09
CA ALA A 73 7.34 10.72 35.47
C ALA A 73 6.06 10.02 35.97
N ALA A 74 5.00 10.04 35.17
CA ALA A 74 3.76 9.31 35.45
C ALA A 74 4.03 7.80 35.59
N SER A 75 4.84 7.21 34.70
CA SER A 75 5.24 5.82 34.76
C SER A 75 6.06 5.49 36.02
N ALA A 76 6.95 6.38 36.44
CA ALA A 76 7.68 6.23 37.70
C ALA A 76 6.75 6.27 38.91
N LEU A 77 5.74 7.14 38.88
CA LEU A 77 4.73 7.25 39.94
C LEU A 77 3.85 5.99 40.01
N VAL A 78 3.43 5.45 38.87
CA VAL A 78 2.76 4.14 38.81
C VAL A 78 3.64 3.07 39.45
N ARG A 79 4.94 3.00 39.15
CA ARG A 79 5.85 2.04 39.81
C ARG A 79 5.95 2.26 41.32
N ALA A 80 5.91 3.51 41.78
CA ALA A 80 6.04 3.89 43.19
C ALA A 80 4.76 3.71 44.02
N ARG A 81 3.63 3.28 43.43
CA ARG A 81 2.29 3.20 44.07
C ARG A 81 2.13 2.25 45.26
N GLN A 82 3.15 1.46 45.61
CA GLN A 82 3.12 0.50 46.73
C GLN A 82 1.91 -0.46 46.77
N GLY A 83 1.43 -0.89 45.60
CA GLY A 83 0.30 -1.81 45.48
C GLY A 83 -1.09 -1.15 45.44
N ALA A 84 -1.18 0.17 45.61
CA ALA A 84 -2.44 0.89 45.45
C ALA A 84 -3.00 0.70 44.02
N PRO A 85 -4.32 0.52 43.87
CA PRO A 85 -4.99 0.62 42.58
C PRO A 85 -4.70 1.96 41.90
N VAL A 86 -4.61 1.95 40.57
CA VAL A 86 -4.42 3.15 39.75
C VAL A 86 -5.61 3.31 38.80
N LEU A 87 -6.19 4.51 38.80
CA LEU A 87 -7.15 4.95 37.79
C LEU A 87 -6.53 6.08 36.98
N VAL A 88 -6.43 5.89 35.66
CA VAL A 88 -5.95 6.92 34.74
C VAL A 88 -7.13 7.57 34.03
N LEU A 89 -7.27 8.88 34.15
CA LEU A 89 -8.16 9.69 33.31
C LEU A 89 -7.33 10.18 32.13
N CYS A 90 -7.61 9.66 30.95
CA CYS A 90 -6.77 9.83 29.77
C CYS A 90 -7.52 10.62 28.70
N PRO A 91 -7.09 11.83 28.33
CA PRO A 91 -7.60 12.48 27.13
C PRO A 91 -7.42 11.56 25.93
N TYR A 92 -8.40 11.51 25.03
CA TYR A 92 -8.32 10.60 23.87
C TYR A 92 -7.10 10.89 22.97
N GLY A 93 -6.56 12.13 23.01
CA GLY A 93 -5.28 12.48 22.35
C GLY A 93 -4.05 11.83 22.99
N ASN A 94 -4.09 11.48 24.28
CA ASN A 94 -3.00 10.85 25.03
C ASN A 94 -3.15 9.33 25.13
N THR A 95 -4.07 8.70 24.39
CA THR A 95 -4.32 7.24 24.50
C THR A 95 -3.11 6.39 24.17
N ALA A 96 -2.18 6.93 23.37
CA ALA A 96 -0.91 6.30 23.03
C ALA A 96 -0.02 6.03 24.26
N TRP A 97 -0.25 6.72 25.38
CA TRP A 97 0.52 6.55 26.62
C TRP A 97 0.06 5.36 27.46
N LEU A 98 -1.16 4.87 27.24
CA LEU A 98 -1.74 3.78 28.04
C LEU A 98 -0.87 2.50 28.04
N PRO A 99 -0.33 2.00 26.90
CA PRO A 99 0.50 0.81 26.91
C PRO A 99 1.79 0.95 27.73
N GLU A 100 2.40 2.14 27.73
CA GLU A 100 3.60 2.43 28.52
C GLU A 100 3.29 2.52 30.01
N LEU A 101 2.21 3.21 30.38
CA LEU A 101 1.73 3.27 31.76
C LEU A 101 1.36 1.86 32.27
N MET A 102 0.71 1.03 31.45
CA MET A 102 0.41 -0.37 31.79
C MET A 102 1.66 -1.23 31.92
N ALA A 103 2.76 -0.88 31.24
CA ALA A 103 4.05 -1.55 31.42
C ALA A 103 4.69 -1.20 32.77
N ALA A 104 4.38 -0.02 33.33
CA ALA A 104 4.80 0.38 34.67
C ALA A 104 4.02 -0.35 35.79
N GLY A 105 2.81 -0.83 35.51
CA GLY A 105 2.05 -1.72 36.39
C GLY A 105 0.56 -1.80 36.05
N PRO A 106 -0.20 -2.73 36.67
CA PRO A 106 -1.64 -2.83 36.52
C PRO A 106 -2.33 -1.51 36.87
N LEU A 107 -3.23 -1.10 35.98
CA LEU A 107 -4.05 0.10 36.10
C LEU A 107 -5.39 -0.11 35.40
N THR A 108 -6.35 0.72 35.76
CA THR A 108 -7.60 0.93 35.02
C THR A 108 -7.57 2.31 34.38
N TYR A 109 -8.30 2.51 33.29
CA TYR A 109 -8.35 3.80 32.61
C TYR A 109 -9.76 4.16 32.17
N ARG A 110 -10.02 5.46 32.02
CA ARG A 110 -11.21 6.02 31.38
C ARG A 110 -10.77 7.13 30.44
N ILE A 111 -11.38 7.21 29.26
CA ILE A 111 -11.05 8.28 28.33
C ILE A 111 -11.84 9.54 28.69
N SER A 112 -11.21 10.70 28.74
CA SER A 112 -11.85 11.99 29.04
C SER A 112 -12.25 12.72 27.74
N PRO A 113 -13.23 13.65 27.78
CA PRO A 113 -13.95 14.15 28.98
C PRO A 113 -14.94 13.14 29.58
N LEU A 114 -15.21 13.29 30.89
CA LEU A 114 -16.19 12.49 31.65
C LEU A 114 -17.18 13.41 32.36
N LEU A 115 -18.44 12.98 32.44
CA LEU A 115 -19.42 13.61 33.31
C LEU A 115 -19.13 13.26 34.79
N SER A 116 -19.55 14.12 35.71
CA SER A 116 -19.29 13.94 37.15
C SER A 116 -19.82 12.60 37.69
N GLU A 117 -20.99 12.14 37.25
CA GLU A 117 -21.57 10.86 37.66
C GLU A 117 -20.73 9.67 37.20
N ASP A 118 -20.28 9.66 35.93
CA ASP A 118 -19.42 8.62 35.37
C ASP A 118 -18.05 8.57 36.07
N LEU A 119 -17.53 9.75 36.41
CA LEU A 119 -16.27 9.89 37.15
C LEU A 119 -16.41 9.31 38.57
N GLN A 120 -17.45 9.67 39.31
CA GLN A 120 -17.75 9.13 40.63
C GLN A 120 -17.90 7.61 40.60
N GLN A 121 -18.63 7.08 39.61
CA GLN A 121 -18.82 5.64 39.46
C GLN A 121 -17.49 4.93 39.19
N SER A 122 -16.62 5.50 38.35
CA SER A 122 -15.30 4.93 38.05
C SER A 122 -14.40 4.88 39.29
N VAL A 123 -14.38 5.97 40.06
CA VAL A 123 -13.62 6.06 41.32
C VAL A 123 -14.15 5.05 42.34
N SER A 124 -15.47 4.97 42.49
CA SER A 124 -16.10 4.00 43.38
C SER A 124 -15.76 2.56 43.00
N GLN A 125 -15.80 2.22 41.70
CA GLN A 125 -15.43 0.89 41.23
C GLN A 125 -13.97 0.56 41.53
N ALA A 126 -13.05 1.49 41.25
CA ALA A 126 -11.63 1.31 41.51
C ALA A 126 -11.31 1.08 43.00
N LEU A 127 -12.11 1.67 43.90
CA LEU A 127 -12.01 1.47 45.36
C LEU A 127 -12.55 0.11 45.85
N THR A 128 -13.37 -0.59 45.04
CA THR A 128 -14.13 -1.79 45.45
C THR A 128 -13.61 -3.11 44.87
N ALA A 129 -12.37 -3.16 44.38
CA ALA A 129 -11.79 -4.38 43.79
C ALA A 129 -11.92 -5.62 44.73
N PRO A 130 -12.16 -6.84 44.20
CA PRO A 130 -12.99 -7.84 44.88
C PRO A 130 -12.34 -8.51 46.09
N LEU A 131 -13.16 -8.78 47.11
CA LEU A 131 -12.84 -9.50 48.35
C LEU A 131 -12.66 -11.03 48.20
N ASP A 132 -12.94 -11.61 47.02
CA ASP A 132 -12.78 -13.05 46.75
C ASP A 132 -11.75 -13.30 45.63
N ALA A 133 -10.47 -13.31 46.03
CA ALA A 133 -9.33 -13.30 45.12
C ALA A 133 -9.24 -14.55 44.23
N ALA A 134 -9.72 -15.71 44.69
CA ALA A 134 -9.57 -16.97 43.96
C ALA A 134 -10.55 -17.10 42.79
N ALA A 135 -11.82 -16.76 42.99
CA ALA A 135 -12.82 -16.76 41.92
C ALA A 135 -12.53 -15.67 40.88
N ALA A 136 -12.11 -14.48 41.33
CA ALA A 136 -11.69 -13.38 40.45
C ALA A 136 -10.46 -13.76 39.60
N GLN A 137 -9.47 -14.46 40.19
CA GLN A 137 -8.30 -14.93 39.47
C GLN A 137 -8.64 -15.98 38.41
N GLN A 138 -9.55 -16.92 38.71
CA GLN A 138 -9.99 -17.92 37.75
C GLN A 138 -10.74 -17.31 36.56
N GLN A 139 -11.64 -16.36 36.83
CA GLN A 139 -12.37 -15.64 35.78
C GLN A 139 -11.40 -14.80 34.91
N ALA A 140 -10.43 -14.12 35.52
CA ALA A 140 -9.42 -13.35 34.81
C ALA A 140 -8.57 -14.23 33.87
N LEU A 141 -8.27 -15.47 34.27
CA LEU A 141 -7.54 -16.41 33.41
C LEU A 141 -8.36 -16.82 32.18
N LEU A 142 -9.66 -17.10 32.36
CA LEU A 142 -10.58 -17.43 31.27
C LEU A 142 -10.76 -16.26 30.30
N ASP A 143 -10.90 -15.05 30.83
CA ASP A 143 -11.03 -13.83 30.03
C ASP A 143 -9.74 -13.59 29.23
N LYS A 144 -8.57 -13.81 29.84
CA LYS A 144 -7.27 -13.70 29.15
C LYS A 144 -7.08 -14.77 28.08
N GLU A 145 -7.55 -15.99 28.29
CA GLU A 145 -7.51 -17.04 27.25
C GLU A 145 -8.38 -16.66 26.04
N LYS A 146 -9.59 -16.17 26.30
CA LYS A 146 -10.50 -15.70 25.25
C LYS A 146 -9.88 -14.53 24.46
N GLU A 147 -9.32 -13.56 25.17
CA GLU A 147 -8.61 -12.42 24.59
C GLU A 147 -7.50 -12.86 23.61
N LEU A 148 -6.61 -13.74 24.05
CA LEU A 148 -5.51 -14.24 23.22
C LEU A 148 -6.03 -15.00 22.00
N ARG A 149 -7.11 -15.78 22.16
CA ARG A 149 -7.74 -16.51 21.06
C ARG A 149 -8.28 -15.56 19.99
N ASP A 150 -8.93 -14.48 20.39
CA ASP A 150 -9.49 -13.47 19.49
C ASP A 150 -8.36 -12.73 18.74
N LEU A 151 -7.27 -12.36 19.43
CA LEU A 151 -6.08 -11.75 18.80
C LEU A 151 -5.42 -12.69 17.77
N LEU A 152 -5.23 -13.97 18.11
CA LEU A 152 -4.64 -14.96 17.20
C LEU A 152 -5.55 -15.25 15.99
N ALA A 153 -6.87 -15.17 16.16
CA ALA A 153 -7.81 -15.33 15.06
C ALA A 153 -7.67 -14.21 14.03
N ILE A 154 -7.66 -12.95 14.49
CA ILE A 154 -7.50 -11.80 13.59
C ILE A 154 -6.11 -11.77 12.96
N GLN A 155 -5.06 -12.13 13.70
CA GLN A 155 -3.70 -12.20 13.16
C GLN A 155 -3.58 -13.18 12.01
N ARG A 156 -4.14 -14.39 12.17
CA ARG A 156 -4.18 -15.38 11.09
C ARG A 156 -5.08 -14.94 9.93
N GLY A 157 -6.12 -14.16 10.20
CA GLY A 157 -6.96 -13.56 9.17
C GLY A 157 -6.18 -12.56 8.32
N VAL A 158 -5.50 -11.60 8.97
CA VAL A 158 -4.69 -10.57 8.32
C VAL A 158 -3.51 -11.20 7.57
N GLN A 159 -2.78 -12.14 8.18
CA GLN A 159 -1.67 -12.84 7.51
C GLN A 159 -2.15 -13.54 6.24
N ARG A 160 -3.31 -14.22 6.28
CA ARG A 160 -3.91 -14.80 5.07
C ARG A 160 -4.30 -13.73 4.05
N ALA A 161 -4.88 -12.61 4.47
CA ALA A 161 -5.20 -11.50 3.56
C ALA A 161 -3.97 -10.95 2.84
N LEU A 162 -2.81 -10.95 3.50
CA LEU A 162 -1.52 -10.55 2.92
C LEU A 162 -0.87 -11.61 2.03
N THR A 163 -1.33 -12.86 2.06
CA THR A 163 -0.85 -13.89 1.12
C THR A 163 -1.48 -13.72 -0.26
N GLY A 164 -0.62 -13.67 -1.29
CA GLY A 164 -1.04 -13.55 -2.69
C GLY A 164 -0.20 -12.54 -3.46
N MET A 165 -0.49 -12.42 -4.75
CA MET A 165 0.12 -11.46 -5.66
C MET A 165 -0.95 -10.47 -6.14
N ASP A 166 -1.71 -9.93 -5.19
CA ASP A 166 -2.93 -9.17 -5.46
C ASP A 166 -2.67 -7.66 -5.54
N GLU A 167 -3.50 -6.95 -6.31
CA GLU A 167 -3.56 -5.49 -6.31
C GLU A 167 -3.91 -4.94 -4.92
N LEU A 168 -3.39 -3.75 -4.60
CA LEU A 168 -3.55 -3.10 -3.29
C LEU A 168 -5.01 -3.03 -2.82
N GLY A 169 -5.96 -2.72 -3.72
CA GLY A 169 -7.38 -2.64 -3.38
C GLY A 169 -7.98 -3.98 -2.92
N THR A 170 -7.65 -5.07 -3.61
CA THR A 170 -8.12 -6.42 -3.26
C THR A 170 -7.52 -6.88 -1.94
N MET A 171 -6.23 -6.64 -1.74
CA MET A 171 -5.56 -6.93 -0.48
C MET A 171 -6.15 -6.12 0.68
N ALA A 172 -6.35 -4.81 0.49
CA ALA A 172 -6.96 -3.92 1.48
C ALA A 172 -8.37 -4.36 1.88
N ALA A 173 -9.20 -4.79 0.93
CA ALA A 173 -10.54 -5.33 1.20
C ALA A 173 -10.47 -6.59 2.07
N ARG A 174 -9.61 -7.56 1.72
CA ARG A 174 -9.41 -8.79 2.51
C ARG A 174 -8.94 -8.50 3.93
N ILE A 175 -8.06 -7.50 4.11
CA ILE A 175 -7.63 -7.03 5.44
C ILE A 175 -8.82 -6.49 6.23
N CYS A 176 -9.65 -5.61 5.64
CA CYS A 176 -10.83 -5.06 6.32
C CYS A 176 -11.82 -6.16 6.72
N THR A 177 -12.05 -7.15 5.86
CA THR A 177 -12.86 -8.33 6.17
C THR A 177 -12.31 -9.13 7.35
N ALA A 178 -10.99 -9.36 7.37
CA ALA A 178 -10.33 -10.06 8.47
C ALA A 178 -10.45 -9.29 9.79
N LEU A 179 -10.27 -7.97 9.76
CA LEU A 179 -10.39 -7.10 10.93
C LEU A 179 -11.82 -7.07 11.48
N CYS A 180 -12.84 -7.09 10.62
CA CYS A 180 -14.25 -7.22 11.04
C CYS A 180 -14.59 -8.54 11.73
N SER A 181 -13.68 -9.52 11.74
CA SER A 181 -13.87 -10.75 12.52
C SER A 181 -13.57 -10.57 14.01
N PHE A 182 -12.89 -9.47 14.41
CA PHE A 182 -12.65 -9.19 15.82
C PHE A 182 -13.97 -8.94 16.57
N PRO A 183 -14.14 -9.46 17.81
CA PRO A 183 -15.38 -9.30 18.55
C PRO A 183 -15.78 -7.83 18.74
N GLY A 184 -17.03 -7.52 18.40
CA GLY A 184 -17.60 -6.18 18.56
C GLY A 184 -17.32 -5.25 17.38
N VAL A 185 -16.37 -5.56 16.49
CA VAL A 185 -16.11 -4.73 15.31
C VAL A 185 -17.30 -4.82 14.34
N ARG A 186 -17.88 -3.67 14.03
CA ARG A 186 -18.95 -3.49 13.03
C ARG A 186 -18.46 -2.85 11.75
N HIS A 187 -17.38 -2.10 11.82
CA HIS A 187 -16.79 -1.45 10.66
C HIS A 187 -15.27 -1.45 10.79
N ALA A 188 -14.60 -1.77 9.69
CA ALA A 188 -13.16 -1.63 9.56
C ALA A 188 -12.85 -0.84 8.29
N ALA A 189 -11.91 0.10 8.37
CA ALA A 189 -11.43 0.85 7.22
C ALA A 189 -9.90 0.87 7.18
N LEU A 190 -9.37 0.86 5.97
CA LEU A 190 -7.95 1.03 5.70
C LEU A 190 -7.76 2.32 4.91
N PHE A 191 -7.00 3.24 5.50
CA PHE A 191 -6.55 4.47 4.86
C PHE A 191 -5.10 4.31 4.43
N HIS A 192 -4.77 4.80 3.25
CA HIS A 192 -3.43 4.70 2.68
C HIS A 192 -3.00 6.04 2.09
N MET A 193 -1.74 6.39 2.32
CA MET A 193 -1.11 7.59 1.79
C MET A 193 -0.59 7.31 0.37
N GLN A 194 -1.14 7.99 -0.62
CA GLN A 194 -0.64 7.94 -2.00
C GLN A 194 0.54 8.90 -2.21
N GLU A 195 1.17 8.80 -3.39
CA GLU A 195 2.18 9.76 -3.83
C GLU A 195 1.68 11.21 -3.68
N ARG A 196 2.55 12.12 -3.22
CA ARG A 196 2.27 13.54 -2.90
C ARG A 196 1.50 13.79 -1.59
N GLY A 197 1.35 12.80 -0.72
CA GLY A 197 0.78 12.97 0.62
C GLY A 197 -0.74 13.05 0.62
N ASN A 198 -1.40 12.46 -0.38
CA ASN A 198 -2.86 12.39 -0.42
C ASN A 198 -3.34 11.13 0.32
N LEU A 199 -4.06 11.31 1.42
CA LEU A 199 -4.66 10.20 2.16
C LEU A 199 -5.98 9.79 1.49
N VAL A 200 -6.09 8.51 1.13
CA VAL A 200 -7.29 7.93 0.52
C VAL A 200 -7.83 6.76 1.33
N LEU A 201 -9.13 6.50 1.21
CA LEU A 201 -9.75 5.28 1.71
C LEU A 201 -9.45 4.13 0.73
N ALA A 202 -8.53 3.24 1.09
CA ALA A 202 -8.13 2.11 0.26
C ALA A 202 -9.20 1.00 0.23
N ALA A 203 -9.80 0.71 1.39
CA ALA A 203 -10.92 -0.22 1.50
C ALA A 203 -11.71 0.02 2.80
N GLN A 204 -12.92 -0.52 2.84
CA GLN A 204 -13.73 -0.62 4.06
C GLN A 204 -14.56 -1.90 4.03
N GLU A 205 -14.93 -2.39 5.22
CA GLU A 205 -15.88 -3.48 5.42
C GLU A 205 -16.87 -3.07 6.52
N ALA A 206 -18.16 -3.31 6.31
CA ALA A 206 -19.21 -2.84 7.21
C ALA A 206 -20.31 -3.90 7.45
N ARG A 207 -20.61 -4.16 8.72
CA ARG A 207 -21.74 -5.00 9.20
C ARG A 207 -22.95 -4.19 9.68
N ASN A 208 -22.85 -2.87 9.62
CA ASN A 208 -23.85 -1.90 10.08
C ASN A 208 -24.30 -0.92 8.98
N HIS A 209 -23.95 -1.21 7.71
CA HIS A 209 -24.21 -0.34 6.57
C HIS A 209 -23.62 1.08 6.68
N LEU A 210 -22.63 1.28 7.56
CA LEU A 210 -21.86 2.52 7.60
C LEU A 210 -20.99 2.61 6.34
N ASP A 211 -21.11 3.73 5.62
CA ASP A 211 -20.29 4.04 4.46
C ASP A 211 -19.36 5.20 4.80
N MET A 212 -18.07 4.89 4.94
CA MET A 212 -17.03 5.83 5.30
C MET A 212 -16.90 6.97 4.28
N ALA A 213 -17.15 6.72 2.98
CA ALA A 213 -17.07 7.75 1.96
C ALA A 213 -18.16 8.81 2.14
N ARG A 214 -19.34 8.44 2.66
CA ARG A 214 -20.42 9.38 2.98
C ARG A 214 -20.13 10.14 4.28
N LEU A 215 -19.63 9.45 5.30
CA LEU A 215 -19.25 10.07 6.58
C LEU A 215 -18.17 11.14 6.39
N LEU A 216 -17.18 10.86 5.53
CA LEU A 216 -16.11 11.80 5.16
C LEU A 216 -16.51 12.81 4.08
N GLN A 217 -17.81 12.90 3.76
CA GLN A 217 -18.37 13.83 2.77
C GLN A 217 -17.70 13.78 1.39
N ARG A 218 -17.14 12.63 1.00
CA ARG A 218 -16.36 12.43 -0.24
C ARG A 218 -15.21 13.43 -0.42
N SER A 219 -14.61 13.92 0.66
CA SER A 219 -13.45 14.81 0.54
C SER A 219 -12.31 14.12 -0.22
N GLU A 220 -11.86 14.74 -1.32
CA GLU A 220 -10.71 14.25 -2.10
C GLU A 220 -9.38 14.45 -1.37
N ARG A 221 -9.37 15.27 -0.31
CA ARG A 221 -8.22 15.55 0.55
C ARG A 221 -8.59 15.35 2.01
N LEU A 222 -8.55 14.11 2.46
CA LEU A 222 -9.02 13.72 3.80
C LEU A 222 -8.28 14.47 4.94
N LEU A 223 -6.99 14.77 4.76
CA LEU A 223 -6.22 15.53 5.76
C LEU A 223 -6.55 17.03 5.82
N GLN A 224 -7.30 17.56 4.84
CA GLN A 224 -7.80 18.94 4.84
C GLN A 224 -9.28 18.99 5.25
N SER A 225 -9.86 17.85 5.63
CA SER A 225 -11.23 17.76 6.12
C SER A 225 -11.37 18.49 7.46
N PRO A 226 -12.53 19.10 7.76
CA PRO A 226 -12.85 19.60 9.10
C PRO A 226 -12.73 18.52 10.20
N LEU A 227 -12.81 17.25 9.81
CA LEU A 227 -12.70 16.10 10.70
C LEU A 227 -11.25 15.69 11.01
N SER A 228 -10.23 16.36 10.46
CA SER A 228 -8.82 15.97 10.64
C SER A 228 -8.40 15.87 12.10
N ASP A 229 -8.99 16.73 12.94
CA ASP A 229 -8.61 16.92 14.34
C ASP A 229 -9.61 16.30 15.33
N THR A 230 -10.70 15.72 14.82
CA THR A 230 -11.78 15.11 15.65
C THR A 230 -12.00 13.64 15.34
N PHE A 231 -11.74 13.20 14.11
CA PHE A 231 -12.01 11.82 13.71
C PHE A 231 -10.77 10.93 13.88
N PRO A 232 -10.85 9.85 14.71
CA PRO A 232 -9.67 9.09 15.12
C PRO A 232 -8.71 8.61 14.01
N PRO A 233 -9.16 8.08 12.85
CA PRO A 233 -8.22 7.65 11.82
C PRO A 233 -7.46 8.80 11.14
N LEU A 234 -8.03 10.01 11.08
CA LEU A 234 -7.32 11.16 10.52
C LEU A 234 -6.32 11.71 11.53
N MET A 235 -6.71 11.78 12.80
CA MET A 235 -5.81 12.15 13.89
C MET A 235 -4.65 11.18 14.00
N ALA A 236 -4.89 9.87 13.92
CA ALA A 236 -3.84 8.85 13.94
C ALA A 236 -2.88 8.99 12.76
N VAL A 237 -3.30 9.52 11.61
CA VAL A 237 -2.37 9.85 10.51
C VAL A 237 -1.57 11.11 10.81
N GLY A 238 -2.21 12.13 11.39
CA GLY A 238 -1.59 13.42 11.71
C GLY A 238 -0.57 13.36 12.84
N SER A 239 -0.92 12.75 13.98
CA SER A 239 0.00 12.51 15.10
C SER A 239 0.93 11.33 14.82
N GLY A 240 0.43 10.35 14.07
CA GLY A 240 1.09 9.07 13.86
C GLY A 240 1.07 8.17 15.10
N ASP A 241 0.21 8.49 16.06
CA ASP A 241 -0.01 7.73 17.27
C ASP A 241 -1.35 6.99 17.21
N MET A 242 -1.50 5.96 18.05
CA MET A 242 -2.77 5.28 18.23
C MET A 242 -3.77 6.22 18.93
N VAL A 243 -4.99 6.29 18.39
CA VAL A 243 -6.08 7.09 18.93
C VAL A 243 -7.25 6.18 19.29
N LEU A 244 -7.71 6.25 20.55
CA LEU A 244 -8.87 5.49 21.04
C LEU A 244 -9.96 6.45 21.51
N LEU A 245 -11.08 6.45 20.80
CA LEU A 245 -12.30 7.12 21.19
C LEU A 245 -13.25 6.09 21.79
N ASP A 246 -13.43 6.11 23.11
CA ASP A 246 -14.25 5.11 23.83
C ASP A 246 -15.76 5.42 23.82
N ALA A 247 -16.16 6.60 23.33
CA ALA A 247 -17.53 7.05 23.12
C ALA A 247 -17.57 8.14 22.03
N PRO A 248 -18.47 8.05 21.01
CA PRO A 248 -18.52 9.02 19.92
C PRO A 248 -18.70 10.48 20.35
N GLU A 249 -19.43 10.71 21.44
CA GLU A 249 -19.77 12.03 21.96
C GLU A 249 -18.54 12.81 22.44
N LYS A 250 -17.42 12.12 22.71
CA LYS A 250 -16.15 12.73 23.17
C LYS A 250 -15.30 13.31 22.04
N ALA A 251 -15.67 13.09 20.78
CA ALA A 251 -14.94 13.61 19.62
C ALA A 251 -15.04 15.15 19.49
N GLY A 252 -15.93 15.80 20.23
CA GLY A 252 -16.14 17.25 20.15
C GLY A 252 -16.96 17.71 18.94
N ASP A 253 -17.42 16.78 18.10
CA ASP A 253 -18.29 17.04 16.95
C ASP A 253 -19.63 16.30 17.12
N PRO A 254 -20.74 17.02 17.43
CA PRO A 254 -22.05 16.42 17.64
C PRO A 254 -22.63 15.71 16.41
N GLU A 255 -22.32 16.20 15.20
CA GLU A 255 -22.83 15.61 13.97
C GLU A 255 -22.14 14.27 13.71
N LEU A 256 -20.80 14.22 13.85
CA LEU A 256 -20.03 13.00 13.78
C LEU A 256 -20.50 11.98 14.83
N ALA A 257 -20.69 12.42 16.08
CA ALA A 257 -21.15 11.56 17.16
C ALA A 257 -22.51 10.93 16.83
N MET A 258 -23.46 11.73 16.35
CA MET A 258 -24.79 11.26 15.96
C MET A 258 -24.73 10.27 14.78
N GLN A 259 -23.94 10.55 13.75
CA GLN A 259 -23.78 9.66 12.60
C GLN A 259 -23.18 8.31 12.99
N LEU A 260 -22.16 8.31 13.86
CA LEU A 260 -21.56 7.08 14.40
C LEU A 260 -22.58 6.32 15.27
N HIS A 261 -23.29 7.03 16.14
CA HIS A 261 -24.27 6.43 17.04
C HIS A 261 -25.45 5.77 16.30
N ASP A 262 -26.00 6.44 15.26
CA ASP A 262 -27.07 5.93 14.40
C ASP A 262 -26.68 4.64 13.67
N LYS A 263 -25.38 4.48 13.37
CA LYS A 263 -24.83 3.25 12.80
C LYS A 263 -24.37 2.24 13.83
N GLY A 264 -24.76 2.42 15.10
CA GLY A 264 -24.45 1.49 16.17
C GLY A 264 -22.97 1.43 16.55
N VAL A 265 -22.20 2.49 16.24
CA VAL A 265 -20.82 2.63 16.72
C VAL A 265 -20.86 3.21 18.13
N ARG A 266 -20.05 2.65 19.02
CA ARG A 266 -19.90 3.05 20.43
C ARG A 266 -18.45 3.33 20.79
N MET A 267 -17.49 2.89 20.00
CA MET A 267 -16.07 3.11 20.21
C MET A 267 -15.35 3.04 18.88
N VAL A 268 -14.27 3.81 18.73
CA VAL A 268 -13.42 3.83 17.53
C VAL A 268 -11.97 3.73 17.98
N LEU A 269 -11.24 2.75 17.44
CA LEU A 269 -9.80 2.62 17.58
C LEU A 269 -9.15 2.88 16.24
N ALA A 270 -8.16 3.76 16.20
CA ALA A 270 -7.33 4.02 15.03
C ALA A 270 -5.87 3.66 15.32
N LEU A 271 -5.28 2.91 14.41
CA LEU A 271 -3.89 2.45 14.49
C LEU A 271 -3.10 3.02 13.30
N PRO A 272 -2.03 3.79 13.54
CA PRO A 272 -1.20 4.33 12.48
C PRO A 272 -0.45 3.20 11.75
N LEU A 273 -0.27 3.36 10.44
CA LEU A 273 0.52 2.46 9.61
C LEU A 273 1.86 3.10 9.31
N ARG A 274 2.95 2.44 9.71
CA ARG A 274 4.33 2.92 9.52
C ARG A 274 5.19 1.73 9.09
N SER A 275 6.16 1.99 8.21
CA SER A 275 7.12 0.95 7.81
C SER A 275 8.06 0.58 8.96
N GLU A 276 8.42 1.56 9.79
CA GLU A 276 9.35 1.42 10.92
C GLU A 276 8.91 2.36 12.06
N ALA A 277 9.28 2.02 13.30
CA ALA A 277 8.97 2.85 14.47
C ALA A 277 9.58 4.26 14.32
N GLY A 278 8.76 5.30 14.45
CA GLY A 278 9.17 6.69 14.23
C GLY A 278 9.32 7.11 12.76
N GLY A 279 9.16 6.19 11.80
CA GLY A 279 9.16 6.48 10.36
C GLY A 279 7.88 7.19 9.88
N PRO A 280 7.82 7.67 8.63
CA PRO A 280 6.66 8.40 8.12
C PRO A 280 5.38 7.55 8.15
N VAL A 281 4.26 8.19 8.46
CA VAL A 281 2.95 7.54 8.49
C VAL A 281 2.46 7.32 7.07
N GLN A 282 2.20 6.06 6.73
CA GLN A 282 1.74 5.60 5.42
C GLN A 282 0.21 5.44 5.35
N GLY A 283 -0.49 5.69 6.46
CA GLY A 283 -1.94 5.55 6.56
C GLY A 283 -2.40 5.17 7.96
N ALA A 284 -3.62 4.67 8.07
CA ALA A 284 -4.17 4.19 9.32
C ALA A 284 -5.19 3.08 9.10
N VAL A 285 -5.32 2.19 10.07
CA VAL A 285 -6.44 1.25 10.20
C VAL A 285 -7.43 1.82 11.21
N SER A 286 -8.71 1.81 10.87
CA SER A 286 -9.80 2.16 11.79
C SER A 286 -10.63 0.92 12.10
N LEU A 287 -10.92 0.70 13.38
CA LEU A 287 -11.82 -0.31 13.89
C LEU A 287 -12.93 0.37 14.69
N MET A 288 -14.18 0.10 14.35
CA MET A 288 -15.35 0.67 15.03
C MET A 288 -16.17 -0.43 15.69
N PHE A 289 -16.50 -0.24 16.95
CA PHE A 289 -17.09 -1.26 17.80
C PHE A 289 -18.53 -0.93 18.16
N ASP A 290 -19.37 -1.95 18.34
CA ASP A 290 -20.76 -1.82 18.81
C ASP A 290 -20.91 -1.67 20.32
N ARG A 291 -19.80 -1.75 21.05
CA ARG A 291 -19.74 -1.68 22.50
C ARG A 291 -18.40 -1.13 22.93
N HIS A 292 -18.36 -0.66 24.17
CA HIS A 292 -17.11 -0.34 24.82
C HIS A 292 -16.30 -1.62 25.08
N ILE A 293 -15.00 -1.60 24.74
CA ILE A 293 -14.04 -2.65 25.05
C ILE A 293 -12.88 -2.03 25.83
N ALA A 294 -12.63 -2.52 27.04
CA ALA A 294 -11.42 -2.18 27.78
C ALA A 294 -10.27 -3.04 27.24
N PHE A 295 -9.26 -2.41 26.66
CA PHE A 295 -8.12 -3.12 26.09
C PHE A 295 -7.04 -3.36 27.14
N SER A 296 -6.56 -4.60 27.20
CA SER A 296 -5.36 -4.96 27.95
C SER A 296 -4.10 -4.42 27.24
N ARG A 297 -2.97 -4.47 27.95
CA ARG A 297 -1.65 -4.19 27.38
C ARG A 297 -1.33 -5.15 26.22
N GLU A 298 -1.64 -6.43 26.38
CA GLU A 298 -1.41 -7.45 25.38
C GLU A 298 -2.26 -7.22 24.12
N GLN A 299 -3.51 -6.75 24.27
CA GLN A 299 -4.35 -6.36 23.14
C GLN A 299 -3.79 -5.15 22.39
N PHE A 300 -3.38 -4.09 23.11
CA PHE A 300 -2.76 -2.94 22.45
C PHE A 300 -1.49 -3.33 21.69
N SER A 301 -0.62 -4.14 22.31
CA SER A 301 0.59 -4.66 21.67
C SER A 301 0.29 -5.53 20.45
N GLY A 302 -0.70 -6.43 20.56
CA GLY A 302 -1.13 -7.30 19.48
C GLY A 302 -1.71 -6.52 18.30
N LEU A 303 -2.57 -5.54 18.58
CA LEU A 303 -3.17 -4.66 17.57
C LEU A 303 -2.12 -3.77 16.89
N GLY A 304 -1.16 -3.23 17.64
CA GLY A 304 -0.01 -2.51 17.08
C GLY A 304 0.84 -3.39 16.17
N SER A 305 1.12 -4.63 16.59
CA SER A 305 1.84 -5.61 15.75
C SER A 305 1.09 -5.94 14.46
N LEU A 306 -0.25 -5.98 14.50
CA LEU A 306 -1.08 -6.16 13.31
C LEU A 306 -1.00 -4.98 12.35
N ALA A 307 -1.02 -3.75 12.87
CA ALA A 307 -0.80 -2.55 12.07
C ALA A 307 0.57 -2.60 11.37
N GLN A 308 1.61 -3.11 12.04
CA GLN A 308 2.93 -3.30 11.45
C GLN A 308 2.91 -4.33 10.30
N PHE A 309 2.24 -5.47 10.46
CA PHE A 309 2.09 -6.46 9.38
C PHE A 309 1.34 -5.90 8.18
N ILE A 310 0.27 -5.13 8.42
CA ILE A 310 -0.51 -4.48 7.36
C ILE A 310 0.38 -3.47 6.61
N SER A 311 1.14 -2.64 7.34
CA SER A 311 2.07 -1.66 6.76
C SER A 311 3.10 -2.34 5.86
N PHE A 312 3.71 -3.43 6.34
CA PHE A 312 4.66 -4.22 5.56
C PHE A 312 4.03 -4.80 4.27
N GLY A 313 2.82 -5.35 4.38
CA GLY A 313 2.09 -5.88 3.23
C GLY A 313 1.81 -4.84 2.15
N LEU A 314 1.36 -3.65 2.55
CA LEU A 314 1.12 -2.52 1.64
C LEU A 314 2.42 -2.08 0.95
N ALA A 315 3.51 -1.92 1.71
CA ALA A 315 4.80 -1.55 1.16
C ALA A 315 5.32 -2.57 0.14
N MET A 316 5.14 -3.88 0.41
CA MET A 316 5.54 -4.94 -0.52
C MET A 316 4.70 -4.96 -1.81
N SER A 317 3.40 -4.68 -1.73
CA SER A 317 2.53 -4.58 -2.91
C SER A 317 2.94 -3.41 -3.80
N GLU A 318 3.21 -2.24 -3.21
CA GLU A 318 3.68 -1.06 -3.93
C GLU A 318 5.04 -1.31 -4.61
N LEU A 319 6.02 -1.84 -3.87
CA LEU A 319 7.34 -2.17 -4.40
C LEU A 319 7.25 -3.13 -5.59
N LYS A 320 6.35 -4.12 -5.52
CA LYS A 320 6.12 -5.05 -6.62
C LYS A 320 5.53 -4.34 -7.84
N HIS A 321 4.50 -3.51 -7.67
CA HIS A 321 3.92 -2.76 -8.79
C HIS A 321 4.96 -1.88 -9.50
N GLN A 322 5.86 -1.25 -8.75
CA GLN A 322 6.97 -0.49 -9.29
C GLN A 322 7.94 -1.37 -10.08
N ASN A 323 8.28 -2.55 -9.55
CA ASN A 323 9.16 -3.49 -10.24
C ASN A 323 8.53 -4.02 -11.54
N ASP A 324 7.25 -4.38 -11.53
CA ASP A 324 6.52 -4.84 -12.72
C ASP A 324 6.43 -3.72 -13.78
N ALA A 325 6.21 -2.47 -13.37
CA ALA A 325 6.22 -1.32 -14.26
C ALA A 325 7.61 -1.07 -14.88
N LEU A 326 8.69 -1.22 -14.10
CA LEU A 326 10.07 -1.11 -14.59
C LEU A 326 10.42 -2.26 -15.54
N ALA A 327 10.03 -3.49 -15.21
CA ALA A 327 10.20 -4.66 -16.07
C ALA A 327 9.44 -4.51 -17.41
N GLY A 328 8.21 -3.98 -17.38
CA GLY A 328 7.42 -3.68 -18.57
C GLY A 328 8.10 -2.64 -19.47
N LYS A 329 8.64 -1.56 -18.89
CA LYS A 329 9.43 -0.55 -19.62
C LYS A 329 10.70 -1.14 -20.24
N LEU A 330 11.39 -2.04 -19.53
CA LEU A 330 12.56 -2.72 -20.07
C LEU A 330 12.19 -3.60 -21.28
N THR A 331 11.03 -4.26 -21.22
CA THR A 331 10.55 -5.12 -22.32
C THR A 331 10.23 -4.31 -23.58
N GLN A 332 9.58 -3.15 -23.43
CA GLN A 332 9.29 -2.24 -24.55
C GLN A 332 10.54 -1.66 -25.23
N ILE A 333 11.63 -1.46 -24.49
CA ILE A 333 12.89 -0.91 -25.04
C ILE A 333 13.66 -1.96 -25.86
N THR A 334 13.27 -3.24 -25.82
CA THR A 334 14.09 -4.35 -26.36
C THR A 334 13.53 -5.13 -27.56
N THR A 335 12.38 -4.74 -28.15
CA THR A 335 11.77 -5.50 -29.28
C THR A 335 11.74 -4.76 -30.62
N VAL A 336 11.72 -3.43 -30.61
CA VAL A 336 11.67 -2.60 -31.82
C VAL A 336 12.92 -1.73 -31.98
N ASP A 337 13.26 -1.39 -33.21
CA ASP A 337 14.27 -0.41 -33.56
C ASP A 337 13.71 1.01 -33.42
N ALA A 338 14.30 1.81 -32.52
CA ALA A 338 13.77 3.12 -32.15
C ALA A 338 13.73 4.13 -33.31
N LEU A 339 14.58 3.95 -34.34
CA LEU A 339 14.60 4.86 -35.48
C LEU A 339 13.48 4.55 -36.47
N THR A 340 13.26 3.27 -36.78
CA THR A 340 12.42 2.85 -37.91
C THR A 340 11.05 2.28 -37.50
N GLY A 341 10.89 1.88 -36.24
CA GLY A 341 9.69 1.19 -35.76
C GLY A 341 9.59 -0.29 -36.20
N ALA A 342 10.55 -0.78 -36.98
CA ALA A 342 10.68 -2.19 -37.33
C ALA A 342 11.06 -3.03 -36.10
N VAL A 343 10.85 -4.34 -36.14
CA VAL A 343 11.37 -5.27 -35.13
C VAL A 343 12.91 -5.19 -35.14
N ASN A 344 13.55 -5.17 -33.99
CA ASN A 344 15.02 -5.16 -33.95
C ASN A 344 15.61 -6.53 -34.29
N ARG A 345 16.88 -6.54 -34.69
CA ARG A 345 17.61 -7.75 -35.08
C ARG A 345 17.43 -8.94 -34.11
N ARG A 346 17.63 -8.71 -32.80
CA ARG A 346 17.59 -9.78 -31.80
C ARG A 346 16.22 -10.45 -31.74
N HIS A 347 15.15 -9.66 -31.75
CA HIS A 347 13.80 -10.20 -31.72
C HIS A 347 13.41 -10.85 -33.05
N GLY A 348 13.80 -10.24 -34.17
CA GLY A 348 13.50 -10.77 -35.51
C GLY A 348 14.21 -12.09 -35.83
N GLU A 349 15.45 -12.29 -35.37
CA GLU A 349 16.15 -13.57 -35.51
C GLU A 349 15.42 -14.69 -34.74
N ALA A 350 14.93 -14.40 -33.53
CA ALA A 350 14.15 -15.35 -32.74
C ALA A 350 12.78 -15.66 -33.36
N GLU A 351 12.10 -14.65 -33.93
CA GLU A 351 10.84 -14.81 -34.63
C GLU A 351 10.99 -15.62 -35.93
N LEU A 352 12.07 -15.40 -36.68
CA LEU A 352 12.38 -16.21 -37.86
C LEU A 352 12.52 -17.70 -37.49
N ASP A 353 13.24 -18.00 -36.41
CA ASP A 353 13.39 -19.36 -35.88
C ASP A 353 12.04 -19.98 -35.47
N ASN A 354 11.18 -19.18 -34.83
CA ASN A 354 9.83 -19.61 -34.45
C ASN A 354 8.98 -19.95 -35.69
N GLU A 355 9.00 -19.08 -36.71
CA GLU A 355 8.18 -19.24 -37.91
C GLU A 355 8.69 -20.37 -38.82
N ILE A 356 9.99 -20.62 -38.90
CA ILE A 356 10.54 -21.81 -39.58
C ILE A 356 10.02 -23.09 -38.92
N ARG A 357 10.06 -23.18 -37.58
CA ARG A 357 9.52 -24.34 -36.85
C ARG A 357 8.02 -24.50 -37.09
N ARG A 358 7.27 -23.39 -37.11
CA ARG A 358 5.82 -23.38 -37.38
C ARG A 358 5.51 -23.87 -38.79
N ALA A 359 6.19 -23.30 -39.79
CA ALA A 359 6.05 -23.66 -41.20
C ALA A 359 6.33 -25.14 -41.43
N ARG A 360 7.43 -25.67 -40.86
CA ARG A 360 7.77 -27.10 -40.92
C ARG A 360 6.70 -27.97 -40.29
N ARG A 361 6.25 -27.61 -39.08
CA ARG A 361 5.26 -28.39 -38.32
C ARG A 361 3.92 -28.51 -39.05
N TYR A 362 3.48 -27.45 -39.73
CA TYR A 362 2.17 -27.39 -40.38
C TYR A 362 2.22 -27.58 -41.90
N GLY A 363 3.40 -27.80 -42.48
CA GLY A 363 3.57 -27.93 -43.93
C GLY A 363 3.17 -26.66 -44.69
N MET A 364 3.31 -25.49 -44.07
CA MET A 364 2.93 -24.20 -44.66
C MET A 364 4.16 -23.50 -45.26
N PRO A 365 4.02 -22.77 -46.38
CA PRO A 365 5.15 -22.06 -46.97
C PRO A 365 5.54 -20.84 -46.12
N LEU A 366 6.84 -20.55 -46.03
CA LEU A 366 7.38 -19.36 -45.37
C LEU A 366 8.31 -18.62 -46.35
N GLY A 367 7.93 -17.41 -46.73
CA GLY A 367 8.71 -16.54 -47.58
C GLY A 367 9.55 -15.60 -46.73
N VAL A 368 10.81 -15.41 -47.09
CA VAL A 368 11.70 -14.46 -46.42
C VAL A 368 12.35 -13.59 -47.48
N ILE A 369 12.36 -12.28 -47.24
CA ILE A 369 12.90 -11.28 -48.15
C ILE A 369 13.94 -10.47 -47.39
N ALA A 370 15.19 -10.42 -47.86
CA ALA A 370 16.18 -9.47 -47.36
C ALA A 370 16.26 -8.32 -48.35
N PHE A 371 16.37 -7.09 -47.85
CA PHE A 371 16.63 -5.94 -48.70
C PHE A 371 17.59 -4.96 -48.05
N ASP A 372 18.21 -4.17 -48.92
CA ASP A 372 19.19 -3.16 -48.56
C ASP A 372 18.94 -1.90 -49.40
N ILE A 373 19.10 -0.73 -48.78
CA ILE A 373 18.94 0.56 -49.45
C ILE A 373 20.19 0.84 -50.29
N ASP A 374 19.99 0.93 -51.61
CA ASP A 374 21.06 1.10 -52.57
C ASP A 374 21.79 2.44 -52.36
N ASN A 375 23.12 2.39 -52.32
CA ASN A 375 23.99 3.56 -52.18
C ASN A 375 23.70 4.41 -50.92
N PHE A 376 23.18 3.81 -49.84
CA PHE A 376 22.82 4.53 -48.61
C PHE A 376 23.99 5.30 -47.99
N ARG A 377 25.22 4.77 -48.07
CA ARG A 377 26.41 5.51 -47.66
C ARG A 377 26.59 6.84 -48.42
N SER A 378 26.34 6.84 -49.73
CA SER A 378 26.42 8.07 -50.53
C SER A 378 25.36 9.09 -50.12
N VAL A 379 24.16 8.64 -49.73
CA VAL A 379 23.13 9.52 -49.16
C VAL A 379 23.65 10.20 -47.89
N ASN A 380 24.25 9.43 -46.97
CA ASN A 380 24.84 10.00 -45.75
C ASN A 380 26.02 10.95 -46.05
N ASP A 381 26.88 10.60 -47.00
CA ASP A 381 28.06 11.39 -47.35
C ASP A 381 27.68 12.73 -48.02
N ILE A 382 26.61 12.76 -48.82
CA ILE A 382 26.15 13.96 -49.55
C ILE A 382 25.23 14.84 -48.69
N TYR A 383 24.26 14.23 -48.00
CA TYR A 383 23.16 14.95 -47.32
C TYR A 383 23.26 14.91 -45.78
N GLY A 384 24.22 14.16 -45.23
CA GLY A 384 24.42 14.01 -43.80
C GLY A 384 23.51 12.97 -43.13
N TYR A 385 23.93 12.50 -41.95
CA TYR A 385 23.23 11.50 -41.16
C TYR A 385 21.75 11.81 -40.87
N PRO A 386 21.33 13.06 -40.56
CA PRO A 386 19.91 13.35 -40.34
C PRO A 386 19.02 13.02 -41.55
N CYS A 387 19.55 13.21 -42.76
CA CYS A 387 18.86 12.90 -44.00
C CYS A 387 18.79 11.39 -44.23
N GLY A 388 19.89 10.66 -43.97
CA GLY A 388 19.88 9.20 -44.00
C GLY A 388 18.92 8.56 -42.99
N ASP A 389 18.84 9.11 -41.77
CA ASP A 389 17.86 8.69 -40.77
C ASP A 389 16.42 8.88 -41.25
N GLN A 390 16.15 9.99 -41.96
CA GLN A 390 14.85 10.24 -42.55
C GLN A 390 14.54 9.29 -43.71
N ALA A 391 15.54 8.95 -44.53
CA ALA A 391 15.42 7.94 -45.57
C ALA A 391 15.08 6.56 -44.97
N LEU A 392 15.78 6.15 -43.91
CA LEU A 392 15.50 4.90 -43.18
C LEU A 392 14.07 4.85 -42.63
N ARG A 393 13.62 5.95 -41.98
CA ARG A 393 12.24 6.07 -41.48
C ARG A 393 11.22 5.91 -42.60
N THR A 394 11.42 6.64 -43.69
CA THR A 394 10.45 6.68 -44.79
C THR A 394 10.38 5.35 -45.52
N VAL A 395 11.53 4.70 -45.76
CA VAL A 395 11.58 3.35 -46.34
C VAL A 395 10.88 2.35 -45.43
N ALA A 396 11.21 2.32 -44.14
CA ALA A 396 10.60 1.38 -43.20
C ALA A 396 9.08 1.57 -43.08
N GLN A 397 8.61 2.81 -42.96
CA GLN A 397 7.17 3.13 -42.92
C GLN A 397 6.46 2.74 -44.22
N THR A 398 7.09 3.00 -45.36
CA THR A 398 6.54 2.61 -46.67
C THR A 398 6.40 1.10 -46.76
N VAL A 399 7.42 0.34 -46.36
CA VAL A 399 7.36 -1.13 -46.35
C VAL A 399 6.30 -1.62 -45.37
N LEU A 400 6.28 -1.14 -44.12
CA LEU A 400 5.27 -1.51 -43.11
C LEU A 400 3.84 -1.29 -43.60
N SER A 401 3.57 -0.20 -44.32
CA SER A 401 2.24 0.09 -44.88
C SER A 401 1.76 -0.89 -45.96
N ARG A 402 2.69 -1.68 -46.53
CA ARG A 402 2.42 -2.67 -47.58
C ARG A 402 2.38 -4.11 -47.06
N LEU A 403 2.89 -4.35 -45.85
CA LEU A 403 2.89 -5.66 -45.20
C LEU A 403 1.54 -5.97 -44.57
N ARG A 404 1.22 -7.27 -44.46
CA ARG A 404 0.05 -7.73 -43.71
C ARG A 404 0.36 -7.69 -42.22
N THR A 405 -0.68 -7.73 -41.38
CA THR A 405 -0.53 -7.83 -39.92
C THR A 405 0.20 -9.10 -39.47
N SER A 406 0.24 -10.14 -40.31
CA SER A 406 0.94 -11.40 -40.06
C SER A 406 2.40 -11.39 -40.52
N ASP A 407 2.83 -10.36 -41.24
CA ASP A 407 4.19 -10.23 -41.74
C ASP A 407 4.98 -9.32 -40.80
N GLN A 408 6.28 -9.58 -40.66
CA GLN A 408 7.15 -8.76 -39.81
C GLN A 408 8.24 -8.09 -40.65
N LEU A 409 8.46 -6.80 -40.42
CA LEU A 409 9.67 -6.09 -40.87
C LEU A 409 10.67 -6.07 -39.72
N VAL A 410 11.88 -6.54 -39.99
CA VAL A 410 13.00 -6.59 -39.04
C VAL A 410 14.14 -5.74 -39.59
N ARG A 411 14.75 -4.89 -38.75
CA ARG A 411 15.99 -4.18 -39.08
C ARG A 411 17.20 -4.97 -38.61
N MET A 412 18.04 -5.41 -39.54
CA MET A 412 19.16 -6.31 -39.26
C MET A 412 20.43 -5.56 -38.85
N ARG A 413 20.80 -4.52 -39.61
CA ARG A 413 21.98 -3.67 -39.37
C ARG A 413 21.91 -2.47 -40.29
N GLY A 414 22.21 -1.26 -39.81
CA GLY A 414 22.34 -0.07 -40.68
C GLY A 414 21.10 0.12 -41.59
N GLU A 415 21.29 -0.14 -42.87
CA GLU A 415 20.35 -0.04 -44.00
C GLU A 415 19.74 -1.39 -44.46
N GLU A 416 20.07 -2.49 -43.77
CA GLU A 416 19.63 -3.85 -44.08
C GLU A 416 18.38 -4.23 -43.29
N PHE A 417 17.41 -4.80 -44.00
CA PHE A 417 16.14 -5.25 -43.45
C PHE A 417 15.78 -6.67 -43.90
N LEU A 418 14.94 -7.32 -43.11
CA LEU A 418 14.39 -8.63 -43.37
C LEU A 418 12.87 -8.57 -43.24
N ILE A 419 12.16 -9.21 -44.16
CA ILE A 419 10.71 -9.41 -44.08
C ILE A 419 10.45 -10.90 -43.89
N ILE A 420 9.70 -11.23 -42.83
CA ILE A 420 9.21 -12.58 -42.56
C ILE A 420 7.77 -12.62 -43.04
N ALA A 421 7.52 -13.22 -44.21
CA ALA A 421 6.21 -13.32 -44.85
C ALA A 421 5.61 -14.71 -44.58
N THR A 422 4.76 -14.77 -43.55
CA THR A 422 4.16 -16.02 -43.09
C THR A 422 3.18 -16.56 -44.14
N HIS A 423 3.10 -17.89 -44.27
CA HIS A 423 2.15 -18.56 -45.17
C HIS A 423 2.29 -18.14 -46.65
N THR A 424 3.51 -17.80 -47.07
CA THR A 424 3.81 -17.21 -48.38
C THR A 424 4.81 -18.07 -49.14
N ALA A 425 4.44 -18.52 -50.35
CA ALA A 425 5.33 -19.29 -51.22
C ALA A 425 6.31 -18.37 -51.97
N ALA A 426 7.39 -18.94 -52.52
CA ALA A 426 8.46 -18.20 -53.20
C ALA A 426 7.95 -17.23 -54.28
N ILE A 427 6.97 -17.66 -55.08
CA ILE A 427 6.40 -16.86 -56.18
C ILE A 427 5.67 -15.62 -55.62
N ASP A 428 4.94 -15.77 -54.52
CA ASP A 428 4.19 -14.65 -53.93
C ASP A 428 5.09 -13.72 -53.12
N ALA A 429 6.13 -14.27 -52.47
CA ALA A 429 7.20 -13.47 -51.86
C ALA A 429 7.94 -12.64 -52.92
N LEU A 430 8.18 -13.21 -54.10
CA LEU A 430 8.81 -12.49 -55.22
C LEU A 430 7.93 -11.34 -55.73
N LYS A 431 6.61 -11.56 -55.86
CA LYS A 431 5.66 -10.49 -56.22
C LYS A 431 5.63 -9.37 -55.17
N LEU A 432 5.65 -9.73 -53.89
CA LEU A 432 5.72 -8.75 -52.80
C LEU A 432 7.01 -7.94 -52.89
N ALA A 433 8.17 -8.60 -53.06
CA ALA A 433 9.46 -7.95 -53.22
C ALA A 433 9.47 -6.97 -54.41
N GLU A 434 8.95 -7.38 -55.57
CA GLU A 434 8.89 -6.51 -56.76
C GLU A 434 8.00 -5.29 -56.53
N LYS A 435 6.83 -5.49 -55.91
CA LYS A 435 5.94 -4.38 -55.56
C LYS A 435 6.59 -3.40 -54.59
N LEU A 436 7.35 -3.89 -53.61
CA LEU A 436 8.10 -3.05 -52.67
C LEU A 436 9.19 -2.27 -53.40
N ARG A 437 9.94 -2.93 -54.30
CA ARG A 437 10.97 -2.30 -55.13
C ARG A 437 10.43 -1.11 -55.93
N GLU A 438 9.35 -1.33 -56.68
CA GLU A 438 8.69 -0.29 -57.48
C GLU A 438 8.14 0.86 -56.62
N THR A 439 7.54 0.51 -55.46
CA THR A 439 7.00 1.50 -54.54
C THR A 439 8.11 2.39 -53.99
N ILE A 440 9.22 1.81 -53.51
CA ILE A 440 10.34 2.57 -52.95
C ILE A 440 11.03 3.42 -54.01
N ALA A 441 11.23 2.88 -55.22
CA ALA A 441 11.85 3.63 -56.33
C ALA A 441 11.06 4.88 -56.76
N THR A 442 9.78 4.98 -56.37
CA THR A 442 8.91 6.13 -56.66
C THR A 442 8.52 6.91 -55.40
N THR A 443 9.04 6.53 -54.23
CA THR A 443 8.75 7.20 -52.97
C THR A 443 9.62 8.46 -52.85
N GLU A 444 8.97 9.62 -52.73
CA GLU A 444 9.67 10.87 -52.46
C GLU A 444 10.24 10.87 -51.04
N LEU A 445 11.54 11.16 -50.93
CA LEU A 445 12.22 11.33 -49.66
C LEU A 445 12.40 12.83 -49.38
N PRO A 446 11.80 13.38 -48.32
CA PRO A 446 11.98 14.78 -47.96
C PRO A 446 13.47 15.11 -47.73
N GLY A 447 14.06 15.94 -48.59
CA GLY A 447 15.43 16.43 -48.43
C GLY A 447 16.55 15.53 -48.98
N CYS A 448 16.22 14.48 -49.76
CA CYS A 448 17.18 13.58 -50.41
C CYS A 448 16.78 13.30 -51.86
N GLU A 449 17.72 12.83 -52.67
CA GLU A 449 17.42 12.13 -53.92
C GLU A 449 16.65 10.82 -53.67
N MET A 450 15.91 10.36 -54.68
CA MET A 450 15.21 9.07 -54.65
C MET A 450 16.21 7.93 -54.38
N VAL A 451 15.84 7.02 -53.48
CA VAL A 451 16.58 5.80 -53.21
C VAL A 451 15.92 4.61 -53.86
N THR A 452 16.72 3.60 -54.19
CA THR A 452 16.22 2.30 -54.62
C THR A 452 16.59 1.24 -53.58
N ILE A 453 15.98 0.07 -53.68
CA ILE A 453 16.34 -1.08 -52.85
C ILE A 453 16.65 -2.27 -53.74
N SER A 454 17.67 -3.04 -53.35
CA SER A 454 17.95 -4.36 -53.90
C SER A 454 17.38 -5.42 -52.96
N LEU A 455 16.81 -6.49 -53.49
CA LEU A 455 16.14 -7.53 -52.69
C LEU A 455 16.62 -8.93 -53.06
N GLY A 456 16.85 -9.76 -52.04
CA GLY A 456 16.96 -11.21 -52.14
C GLY A 456 15.68 -11.86 -51.61
N VAL A 457 15.17 -12.88 -52.29
CA VAL A 457 13.95 -13.60 -51.89
C VAL A 457 14.26 -15.08 -51.73
N ALA A 458 13.81 -15.70 -50.65
CA ALA A 458 13.89 -17.14 -50.44
C ALA A 458 12.57 -17.68 -49.87
N GLN A 459 12.25 -18.93 -50.17
CA GLN A 459 11.28 -19.70 -49.39
C GLN A 459 12.04 -20.69 -48.52
N ALA A 460 11.66 -20.81 -47.25
CA ALA A 460 12.25 -21.77 -46.33
C ALA A 460 12.03 -23.22 -46.83
N GLY A 461 13.11 -24.00 -46.88
CA GLY A 461 13.08 -25.41 -47.23
C GLY A 461 12.54 -26.30 -46.10
N PRO A 462 12.13 -27.55 -46.39
CA PRO A 462 11.49 -28.45 -45.42
C PRO A 462 12.31 -28.68 -44.14
N GLU A 463 13.63 -28.81 -44.28
CA GLU A 463 14.56 -29.05 -43.16
C GLU A 463 15.58 -27.91 -42.96
N GLU A 464 15.36 -26.77 -43.63
CA GLU A 464 16.27 -25.62 -43.59
C GLU A 464 16.18 -24.92 -42.22
N GLY A 465 17.34 -24.52 -41.65
CA GLY A 465 17.41 -23.70 -40.44
C GLY A 465 17.52 -22.20 -40.77
N ALA A 466 17.37 -21.33 -39.78
CA ALA A 466 17.45 -19.87 -40.00
C ALA A 466 18.80 -19.43 -40.55
N SER A 467 19.92 -20.00 -40.06
CA SER A 467 21.27 -19.63 -40.52
C SER A 467 21.46 -19.92 -42.02
N THR A 468 21.13 -21.14 -42.46
CA THR A 468 21.26 -21.56 -43.86
C THR A 468 20.34 -20.77 -44.79
N LEU A 469 19.13 -20.45 -44.31
CA LEU A 469 18.19 -19.61 -45.05
C LEU A 469 18.72 -18.18 -45.24
N LEU A 470 19.26 -17.58 -44.18
CA LEU A 470 19.84 -16.25 -44.21
C LEU A 470 21.08 -16.18 -45.12
N GLU A 471 21.94 -17.20 -45.12
CA GLU A 471 23.10 -17.29 -46.02
C GLU A 471 22.68 -17.30 -47.50
N ARG A 472 21.64 -18.08 -47.84
CA ARG A 472 21.11 -18.18 -49.20
C ARG A 472 20.45 -16.88 -49.66
N LEU A 473 19.80 -16.20 -48.71
CA LEU A 473 19.14 -14.91 -48.91
C LEU A 473 20.17 -13.78 -49.12
N ASP A 474 21.24 -13.76 -48.33
CA ASP A 474 22.35 -12.81 -48.49
C ASP A 474 23.05 -13.01 -49.85
N ALA A 475 23.30 -14.26 -50.25
CA ALA A 475 23.84 -14.55 -51.58
C ALA A 475 22.93 -14.06 -52.71
N ALA A 476 21.61 -14.12 -52.56
CA ALA A 476 20.65 -13.58 -53.52
C ALA A 476 20.69 -12.04 -53.55
N LEU A 477 20.66 -11.39 -52.38
CA LEU A 477 20.78 -9.94 -52.27
C LEU A 477 22.10 -9.42 -52.87
N HIS A 478 23.21 -10.12 -52.64
CA HIS A 478 24.49 -9.79 -53.24
C HIS A 478 24.47 -9.93 -54.77
N ARG A 479 23.76 -10.92 -55.33
CA ARG A 479 23.57 -11.02 -56.79
C ARG A 479 22.78 -9.82 -57.32
N ALA A 480 21.71 -9.40 -56.62
CA ALA A 480 20.91 -8.25 -57.01
C ALA A 480 21.77 -6.97 -57.07
N LYS A 481 22.57 -6.73 -56.01
CA LYS A 481 23.52 -5.61 -55.97
C LYS A 481 24.54 -5.63 -57.12
N ARG A 482 25.02 -6.82 -57.53
CA ARG A 482 25.97 -6.98 -58.65
C ARG A 482 25.32 -6.85 -60.03
N ALA A 483 24.03 -7.15 -60.15
CA ALA A 483 23.27 -7.08 -61.40
C ALA A 483 22.91 -5.64 -61.81
N GLY A 484 23.33 -4.64 -61.03
CA GLY A 484 23.05 -3.23 -61.31
C GLY A 484 22.22 -2.52 -60.24
N ARG A 485 21.88 -3.21 -59.14
CA ARG A 485 21.00 -2.73 -58.07
C ARG A 485 19.56 -2.49 -58.55
N ASN A 486 18.68 -2.04 -57.66
CA ASN A 486 17.26 -1.83 -57.95
C ASN A 486 16.61 -3.03 -58.65
N CYS A 487 16.86 -4.23 -58.13
CA CYS A 487 16.33 -5.48 -58.69
C CYS A 487 16.09 -6.52 -57.59
N VAL A 488 15.37 -7.58 -57.97
CA VAL A 488 15.01 -8.70 -57.10
C VAL A 488 15.64 -9.97 -57.61
N GLU A 489 16.32 -10.71 -56.73
CA GLU A 489 16.92 -12.00 -57.05
C GLU A 489 16.31 -13.10 -56.18
N LEU A 490 15.94 -14.21 -56.83
CA LEU A 490 15.50 -15.41 -56.13
C LEU A 490 16.72 -16.23 -55.69
N ALA A 491 16.69 -16.66 -54.44
CA ALA A 491 17.62 -17.62 -53.89
C ALA A 491 17.43 -18.98 -54.57
N MET A 492 18.47 -19.46 -55.26
CA MET A 492 18.52 -20.83 -55.80
C MET A 492 18.32 -21.82 -54.64
N ALA A 493 17.55 -22.89 -54.85
CA ALA A 493 17.43 -23.95 -53.84
C ALA A 493 18.77 -24.70 -53.72
N SER A 494 19.12 -25.09 -52.48
CA SER A 494 20.25 -25.97 -52.21
C SER A 494 19.95 -27.41 -52.59
#